data_AF-A0AAQ1JRL7-F1
#
_entry.id   AF-A0AAQ1JRL7-F1
#
_cell.length_a   1.000
_cell.length_b   1.000
_cell.length_c   1.000
_cell.angle_alpha   90.00
_cell.angle_beta   90.00
_cell.angle_gamma   90.00
#
_symmetry.space_group_name_H-M   'P 1'
#
loop_
_entity.id
_entity.type
_entity.pdbx_description
1 polymer ?
#
loop_
_entity_poly.entity_id
_entity_poly.type
_entity_poly.pdbx_seq_one_letter_code
_entity_poly.pdbx_strand_id
1 'polypeptide(L)'
;MSRPYRCMGRGRMGAWSLLFRFSFVGWLRTMWALHHSESEMPMTIEDKPLAGRRIAVPESRELDLFADMLIKRGADVLRCPLVSIHDAPDPQPVLAWMRELIEQPFDQVILLTGEGLRRMLALAERQGDGLRDAFVAALGPIPKLTRGPKPGAALRKVGLRPDRVAVAPTTEGVIETLKGENLLGVRIGVQLYGTDPNTRLIDFLTGAGAQVKTVAPYIYADDVEDAQVDRLIDALLAVEVDAIAFTSATQVRRLLQIAKRRDDGEAMLLSALERIKVAAVGPVVADELRERGINVDLMPESSFFMKPLVRELVKVLG
;
A
#
# COMPACT_ATOMS: atom_id res chain seq x y z
N MET A 1 12.83 -44.15 61.79
CA MET A 1 14.10 -43.82 61.09
C MET A 1 14.13 -42.31 60.86
N SER A 2 14.47 -41.53 61.89
CA SER A 2 15.77 -40.85 62.07
C SER A 2 16.19 -39.86 60.96
N ARG A 3 15.66 -38.63 61.12
CA ARG A 3 16.29 -37.28 61.03
C ARG A 3 17.85 -37.22 61.12
N PRO A 4 18.48 -36.02 60.96
CA PRO A 4 18.88 -35.23 59.79
C PRO A 4 20.43 -35.01 59.85
N TYR A 5 21.06 -33.99 59.24
CA TYR A 5 22.08 -33.16 59.93
C TYR A 5 22.50 -31.94 59.10
N ARG A 6 22.74 -30.88 59.88
CA ARG A 6 23.12 -29.51 59.56
C ARG A 6 24.61 -29.33 59.94
N CYS A 7 25.16 -28.17 59.57
CA CYS A 7 26.33 -27.45 60.12
C CYS A 7 27.62 -27.51 59.26
N MET A 8 28.08 -26.36 58.73
CA MET A 8 28.83 -25.26 59.37
C MET A 8 30.32 -25.58 59.53
N GLY A 9 31.20 -24.72 59.03
CA GLY A 9 32.60 -24.69 59.48
C GLY A 9 33.59 -24.10 58.50
N ARG A 10 34.02 -22.86 58.78
CA ARG A 10 35.07 -22.09 58.11
C ARG A 10 36.46 -22.70 58.33
N GLY A 11 37.40 -22.42 57.43
CA GLY A 11 38.84 -22.51 57.69
C GLY A 11 39.71 -22.02 56.52
N ARG A 12 40.33 -20.84 56.68
CA ARG A 12 41.33 -20.23 55.78
C ARG A 12 42.70 -20.92 55.95
N MET A 13 43.53 -21.00 54.90
CA MET A 13 44.89 -20.40 54.82
C MET A 13 45.67 -20.79 53.55
N GLY A 14 46.47 -19.85 53.03
CA GLY A 14 47.63 -20.07 52.12
C GLY A 14 47.32 -19.81 50.64
N ALA A 15 47.46 -18.60 50.06
CA ALA A 15 48.66 -17.84 49.70
C ALA A 15 49.32 -18.29 48.38
N TRP A 16 49.77 -17.28 47.61
CA TRP A 16 50.51 -17.28 46.33
C TRP A 16 49.61 -17.60 45.10
N SER A 17 49.49 -16.78 44.04
CA SER A 17 50.42 -15.85 43.42
C SER A 17 49.73 -14.81 42.52
N LEU A 18 50.29 -13.60 42.56
CA LEU A 18 50.29 -12.49 41.61
C LEU A 18 49.72 -12.64 40.17
N LEU A 19 49.15 -11.51 39.75
CA LEU A 19 49.11 -10.92 38.38
C LEU A 19 48.13 -11.55 37.37
N PHE A 20 46.96 -10.92 37.20
CA PHE A 20 46.50 -10.36 35.91
C PHE A 20 45.16 -9.64 36.14
N ARG A 21 45.21 -8.31 36.18
CA ARG A 21 44.01 -7.46 36.34
C ARG A 21 43.67 -6.89 34.96
N PHE A 22 42.97 -7.67 34.14
CA PHE A 22 42.39 -7.15 32.90
C PHE A 22 41.07 -6.45 33.22
N SER A 23 41.04 -5.12 33.05
CA SER A 23 39.80 -4.34 33.10
C SER A 23 38.98 -4.64 31.84
N PHE A 24 37.83 -5.29 32.02
CA PHE A 24 36.83 -5.58 30.99
C PHE A 24 36.40 -4.33 30.20
N VAL A 25 36.56 -3.14 30.79
CA VAL A 25 36.22 -1.85 30.17
C VAL A 25 37.24 -1.40 29.11
N GLY A 26 38.51 -1.83 29.22
CA GLY A 26 39.54 -1.50 28.23
C GLY A 26 39.35 -2.24 26.91
N TRP A 27 38.97 -3.52 26.98
CA TRP A 27 38.76 -4.38 25.81
C TRP A 27 37.55 -3.95 24.97
N LEU A 28 36.46 -3.54 25.62
CA LEU A 28 35.27 -2.98 24.96
C LEU A 28 35.56 -1.65 24.24
N ARG A 29 36.48 -0.83 24.76
CA ARG A 29 36.85 0.45 24.14
C ARG A 29 37.73 0.25 22.89
N THR A 30 38.59 -0.77 22.89
CA THR A 30 39.39 -1.15 21.72
C THR A 30 38.54 -1.85 20.65
N MET A 31 37.55 -2.68 21.04
CA MET A 31 36.58 -3.23 20.08
C MET A 31 35.64 -2.18 19.48
N TRP A 32 35.24 -1.17 20.26
CA TRP A 32 34.40 -0.08 19.75
C TRP A 32 35.17 0.82 18.76
N ALA A 33 36.47 1.04 18.99
CA ALA A 33 37.36 1.78 18.08
C ALA A 33 37.73 1.01 16.80
N LEU A 34 37.72 -0.33 16.83
CA LEU A 34 37.99 -1.17 15.64
C LEU A 34 36.74 -1.42 14.77
N HIS A 35 35.53 -1.19 15.29
CA HIS A 35 34.27 -1.35 14.54
C HIS A 35 33.65 -0.04 14.03
N HIS A 36 34.24 1.14 14.34
CA HIS A 36 33.76 2.45 13.86
C HIS A 36 34.79 3.18 12.98
N SER A 37 35.62 2.42 12.26
CA SER A 37 36.59 2.96 11.29
C SER A 37 36.48 2.23 9.96
N GLU A 38 35.26 1.92 9.52
CA GLU A 38 34.96 1.84 8.08
C GLU A 38 34.43 3.22 7.68
N SER A 39 35.39 4.01 7.25
CA SER A 39 35.27 5.28 6.54
C SER A 39 34.11 5.31 5.55
N GLU A 40 33.32 6.39 5.58
CA GLU A 40 32.64 6.90 4.39
C GLU A 40 33.68 7.17 3.30
N MET A 41 33.99 6.15 2.51
CA MET A 41 34.76 6.29 1.27
C MET A 41 33.82 6.86 0.21
N PRO A 42 34.18 7.96 -0.49
CA PRO A 42 33.38 8.45 -1.59
C PRO A 42 33.30 7.36 -2.67
N MET A 43 32.07 6.89 -2.92
CA MET A 43 31.78 5.91 -3.96
C MET A 43 32.36 6.36 -5.30
N THR A 44 33.15 5.49 -5.92
CA THR A 44 33.77 5.73 -7.23
C THR A 44 32.75 5.49 -8.35
N ILE A 45 33.07 5.87 -9.60
CA ILE A 45 32.15 5.73 -10.75
C ILE A 45 31.73 4.27 -10.99
N GLU A 46 32.49 3.29 -10.50
CA GLU A 46 32.17 1.86 -10.54
C GLU A 46 31.06 1.44 -9.54
N ASP A 47 30.64 2.30 -8.61
CA ASP A 47 29.63 2.02 -7.57
C ASP A 47 28.21 2.50 -7.92
N LYS A 48 28.03 3.15 -9.08
CA LYS A 48 26.75 3.71 -9.52
C LYS A 48 26.31 3.08 -10.85
N PRO A 49 25.84 1.82 -10.83
CA PRO A 49 25.54 1.10 -12.06
C PRO A 49 24.46 1.76 -12.92
N LEU A 50 23.58 2.58 -12.34
CA LEU A 50 22.53 3.28 -13.08
C LEU A 50 22.93 4.72 -13.45
N ALA A 51 24.21 5.09 -13.35
CA ALA A 51 24.68 6.42 -13.71
C ALA A 51 24.31 6.76 -15.17
N GLY A 52 23.73 7.95 -15.37
CA GLY A 52 23.29 8.41 -16.69
C GLY A 52 21.98 7.79 -17.17
N ARG A 53 21.31 6.94 -16.36
CA ARG A 53 20.00 6.38 -16.66
C ARG A 53 18.89 7.19 -16.00
N ARG A 54 17.84 7.50 -16.76
CA ARG A 54 16.63 8.15 -16.24
C ARG A 54 15.48 7.15 -16.20
N ILE A 55 14.96 6.89 -15.00
CA ILE A 55 13.94 5.85 -14.76
C ILE A 55 12.65 6.50 -14.25
N ALA A 56 11.55 6.28 -14.96
CA ALA A 56 10.22 6.67 -14.52
C ALA A 56 9.67 5.70 -13.46
N VAL A 57 9.20 6.26 -12.35
CA VAL A 57 8.63 5.51 -11.23
C VAL A 57 7.18 5.95 -11.01
N PRO A 58 6.21 5.23 -11.62
CA PRO A 58 4.78 5.51 -11.53
C PRO A 58 4.13 5.12 -10.18
N GLU A 59 4.88 5.07 -9.08
CA GLU A 59 4.41 4.54 -7.79
C GLU A 59 3.92 5.64 -6.83
N SER A 60 2.90 5.35 -6.02
CA SER A 60 2.26 6.29 -5.10
C SER A 60 2.43 5.97 -3.62
N ARG A 61 2.55 4.70 -3.21
CA ARG A 61 2.60 4.34 -1.77
C ARG A 61 4.01 4.33 -1.22
N GLU A 62 4.91 3.67 -1.93
CA GLU A 62 6.31 3.49 -1.53
C GLU A 62 7.26 4.27 -2.46
N LEU A 63 6.80 5.42 -2.99
CA LEU A 63 7.50 6.18 -4.03
C LEU A 63 8.91 6.57 -3.61
N ASP A 64 9.06 7.19 -2.44
CA ASP A 64 10.36 7.65 -1.95
C ASP A 64 11.29 6.48 -1.67
N LEU A 65 10.78 5.41 -1.05
CA LEU A 65 11.55 4.20 -0.82
C LEU A 65 12.06 3.61 -2.13
N PHE A 66 11.21 3.52 -3.16
CA PHE A 66 11.58 2.98 -4.46
C PHE A 66 12.59 3.89 -5.17
N ALA A 67 12.32 5.19 -5.21
CA ALA A 67 13.20 6.17 -5.84
C ALA A 67 14.58 6.18 -5.18
N ASP A 68 14.66 6.13 -3.85
CA ASP A 68 15.92 6.12 -3.10
C ASP A 68 16.77 4.89 -3.42
N MET A 69 16.13 3.71 -3.64
CA MET A 69 16.86 2.52 -4.06
C MET A 69 17.54 2.69 -5.42
N LEU A 70 16.92 3.42 -6.35
CA LEU A 70 17.47 3.70 -7.69
C LEU A 70 18.51 4.83 -7.67
N ILE A 71 18.24 5.91 -6.93
CA ILE A 71 19.14 7.06 -6.77
C ILE A 71 20.46 6.65 -6.12
N LYS A 72 20.41 5.79 -5.08
CA LYS A 72 21.63 5.24 -4.45
C LYS A 72 22.52 4.48 -5.43
N ARG A 73 21.97 4.03 -6.55
CA ARG A 73 22.68 3.34 -7.64
C ARG A 73 23.03 4.26 -8.81
N GLY A 74 22.73 5.56 -8.72
CA GLY A 74 23.12 6.55 -9.72
C GLY A 74 22.04 6.96 -10.72
N ALA A 75 20.83 6.40 -10.65
CA ALA A 75 19.76 6.78 -11.57
C ALA A 75 19.23 8.20 -11.31
N ASP A 76 18.91 8.93 -12.37
CA ASP A 76 17.93 10.01 -12.31
C ASP A 76 16.52 9.39 -12.26
N VAL A 77 15.66 9.87 -11.36
CA VAL A 77 14.34 9.24 -11.12
C VAL A 77 13.23 10.25 -11.38
N LEU A 78 12.46 10.00 -12.44
CA LEU A 78 11.22 10.70 -12.73
C LEU A 78 10.10 10.10 -11.87
N ARG A 79 9.87 10.70 -10.70
CA ARG A 79 8.80 10.33 -9.78
C ARG A 79 7.45 10.80 -10.33
N CYS A 80 6.46 9.89 -10.39
CA CYS A 80 5.11 10.23 -10.80
C CYS A 80 4.10 9.35 -10.06
N PRO A 81 3.49 9.80 -8.95
CA PRO A 81 2.51 9.00 -8.24
C PRO A 81 1.22 8.88 -9.05
N LEU A 82 1.07 7.81 -9.84
CA LEU A 82 -0.09 7.65 -10.74
C LEU A 82 -1.41 7.37 -10.03
N VAL A 83 -1.38 6.75 -8.86
CA VAL A 83 -2.58 6.37 -8.11
C VAL A 83 -2.46 6.91 -6.70
N SER A 84 -2.49 8.22 -6.57
CA SER A 84 -2.58 8.86 -5.25
C SER A 84 -4.02 8.73 -4.75
N ILE A 85 -4.12 8.14 -3.57
CA ILE A 85 -5.36 8.09 -2.81
C ILE A 85 -5.14 9.01 -1.62
N HIS A 86 -5.91 10.08 -1.54
CA HIS A 86 -5.87 11.02 -0.43
C HIS A 86 -7.06 10.76 0.50
N ASP A 87 -6.91 11.10 1.78
CA ASP A 87 -8.08 11.10 2.67
C ASP A 87 -9.11 12.11 2.13
N ALA A 88 -10.38 11.91 2.47
CA ALA A 88 -11.41 12.89 2.12
C ALA A 88 -10.98 14.29 2.60
N PRO A 89 -11.02 15.34 1.75
CA PRO A 89 -10.54 16.68 2.11
C PRO A 89 -11.23 17.23 3.36
N ASP A 90 -12.54 16.96 3.47
CA ASP A 90 -13.30 17.18 4.69
C ASP A 90 -13.51 15.85 5.43
N PRO A 91 -12.94 15.66 6.63
CA PRO A 91 -13.18 14.47 7.43
C PRO A 91 -14.55 14.44 8.11
N GLN A 92 -15.26 15.58 8.24
CA GLN A 92 -16.49 15.66 9.03
C GLN A 92 -17.61 14.74 8.54
N PRO A 93 -17.89 14.58 7.22
CA PRO A 93 -18.89 13.64 6.74
C PRO A 93 -18.55 12.19 7.11
N VAL A 94 -17.27 11.82 7.11
CA VAL A 94 -16.82 10.49 7.51
C VAL A 94 -17.04 10.26 9.00
N LEU A 95 -16.68 11.26 9.83
CA LEU A 95 -16.90 11.20 11.28
C LEU A 95 -18.37 11.17 11.65
N ALA A 96 -19.21 11.97 10.98
CA ALA A 96 -20.65 11.98 11.18
C ALA A 96 -21.26 10.62 10.85
N TRP A 97 -20.87 10.01 9.74
CA TRP A 97 -21.34 8.66 9.38
C TRP A 97 -20.90 7.60 10.40
N MET A 98 -19.66 7.67 10.90
CA MET A 98 -19.18 6.76 11.95
C MET A 98 -19.95 6.93 13.25
N ARG A 99 -20.25 8.16 13.66
CA ARG A 99 -21.08 8.45 14.84
C ARG A 99 -22.51 7.98 14.64
N GLU A 100 -23.11 8.19 13.47
CA GLU A 100 -24.44 7.67 13.14
C GLU A 100 -24.47 6.14 13.25
N LEU A 101 -23.45 5.43 12.74
CA LEU A 101 -23.35 3.97 12.90
C LEU A 101 -23.30 3.54 14.37
N ILE A 102 -22.63 4.31 15.23
CA ILE A 102 -22.49 3.99 16.66
C ILE A 102 -23.79 4.27 17.40
N GLU A 103 -24.44 5.41 17.14
CA GLU A 103 -25.63 5.89 17.86
C GLU A 103 -26.92 5.25 17.34
N GLN A 104 -27.01 5.03 16.03
CA GLN A 104 -28.16 4.48 15.32
C GLN A 104 -27.70 3.43 14.28
N PRO A 105 -27.29 2.23 14.74
CA PRO A 105 -26.74 1.19 13.90
C PRO A 105 -27.56 0.91 12.64
N PHE A 106 -26.86 0.72 11.52
CA PHE A 106 -27.47 0.25 10.29
C PHE A 106 -27.89 -1.22 10.42
N ASP A 107 -28.92 -1.61 9.69
CA ASP A 107 -29.33 -3.02 9.58
C ASP A 107 -28.32 -3.83 8.77
N GLN A 108 -27.60 -3.17 7.85
CA GLN A 108 -26.54 -3.78 7.05
C GLN A 108 -25.50 -2.73 6.61
N VAL A 109 -24.25 -3.17 6.46
CA VAL A 109 -23.17 -2.37 5.89
C VAL A 109 -22.60 -3.03 4.64
N ILE A 110 -22.46 -2.25 3.57
CA ILE A 110 -21.80 -2.64 2.32
C ILE A 110 -20.43 -1.97 2.24
N LEU A 111 -19.37 -2.77 2.15
CA LEU A 111 -17.99 -2.29 2.01
C LEU A 111 -17.45 -2.59 0.61
N LEU A 112 -17.25 -1.53 -0.19
CA LEU A 112 -16.79 -1.67 -1.57
C LEU A 112 -15.27 -1.83 -1.66
N THR A 113 -14.50 -1.23 -0.75
CA THR A 113 -13.03 -1.31 -0.75
C THR A 113 -12.44 -1.54 0.63
N GLY A 114 -11.31 -2.24 0.67
CA GLY A 114 -10.53 -2.35 1.91
C GLY A 114 -9.80 -1.05 2.26
N GLU A 115 -9.57 -0.18 1.27
CA GLU A 115 -8.92 1.12 1.48
C GLU A 115 -9.83 2.07 2.27
N GLY A 116 -11.12 2.13 1.93
CA GLY A 116 -12.04 3.01 2.64
C GLY A 116 -12.18 2.63 4.11
N LEU A 117 -12.32 1.33 4.42
CA LEU A 117 -12.34 0.87 5.81
C LEU A 117 -11.04 1.23 6.55
N ARG A 118 -9.86 1.04 5.93
CA ARG A 118 -8.58 1.41 6.58
C ARG A 118 -8.49 2.90 6.89
N ARG A 119 -8.96 3.75 5.99
CA ARG A 119 -8.92 5.22 6.17
C ARG A 119 -9.91 5.70 7.22
N MET A 120 -11.12 5.13 7.26
CA MET A 120 -12.05 5.38 8.36
C MET A 120 -11.45 5.00 9.71
N LEU A 121 -10.81 3.83 9.79
CA LEU A 121 -10.14 3.35 11.00
C LEU A 121 -8.93 4.23 11.41
N ALA A 122 -8.13 4.68 10.44
CA ALA A 122 -7.01 5.58 10.68
C ALA A 122 -7.48 6.98 11.09
N LEU A 123 -8.56 7.48 10.49
CA LEU A 123 -9.18 8.74 10.84
C LEU A 123 -9.73 8.70 12.27
N ALA A 124 -10.42 7.63 12.65
CA ALA A 124 -10.93 7.46 14.01
C ALA A 124 -9.82 7.31 15.06
N GLU A 125 -8.71 6.64 14.71
CA GLU A 125 -7.50 6.62 15.55
C GLU A 125 -6.97 8.04 15.78
N ARG A 126 -6.83 8.84 14.70
CA ARG A 126 -6.32 10.22 14.79
C ARG A 126 -7.25 11.17 15.53
N GLN A 127 -8.57 10.95 15.48
CA GLN A 127 -9.52 11.75 16.26
C GLN A 127 -9.39 11.51 17.77
N GLY A 128 -9.00 10.30 18.18
CA GLY A 128 -8.90 9.95 19.60
C GLY A 128 -10.25 9.58 20.22
N ASP A 129 -10.37 9.80 21.53
CA ASP A 129 -11.58 9.57 22.35
C ASP A 129 -12.17 8.15 22.29
N GLY A 130 -11.36 7.15 21.91
CA GLY A 130 -11.83 5.77 21.76
C GLY A 130 -12.77 5.57 20.57
N LEU A 131 -12.88 6.53 19.64
CA LEU A 131 -13.79 6.45 18.49
C LEU A 131 -13.54 5.21 17.64
N ARG A 132 -12.28 4.82 17.45
CA ARG A 132 -11.93 3.61 16.71
C ARG A 132 -12.53 2.36 17.34
N ASP A 133 -12.34 2.19 18.64
CA ASP A 133 -12.81 0.99 19.35
C ASP A 133 -14.34 0.96 19.41
N ALA A 134 -14.98 2.11 19.66
CA ALA A 134 -16.42 2.25 19.60
C ALA A 134 -16.98 1.90 18.21
N PHE A 135 -16.33 2.39 17.15
CA PHE A 135 -16.72 2.09 15.77
C PHE A 135 -16.58 0.59 15.44
N VAL A 136 -15.45 -0.03 15.79
CA VAL A 136 -15.22 -1.46 15.54
C VAL A 136 -16.22 -2.31 16.33
N ALA A 137 -16.49 -1.96 17.59
CA ALA A 137 -17.47 -2.63 18.43
C ALA A 137 -18.88 -2.53 17.85
N ALA A 138 -19.30 -1.34 17.41
CA ALA A 138 -20.61 -1.12 16.79
C ALA A 138 -20.74 -1.82 15.42
N LEU A 139 -19.68 -1.87 14.63
CA LEU A 139 -19.64 -2.60 13.35
C LEU A 139 -19.63 -4.13 13.53
N GLY A 140 -19.26 -4.61 14.72
CA GLY A 140 -19.18 -6.03 15.07
C GLY A 140 -20.45 -6.82 14.74
N PRO A 141 -21.60 -6.49 15.36
CA PRO A 141 -22.86 -7.22 15.20
C PRO A 141 -23.61 -6.92 13.89
N ILE A 142 -23.29 -5.83 13.19
CA ILE A 142 -23.98 -5.44 11.95
C ILE A 142 -23.59 -6.42 10.83
N PRO A 143 -24.54 -6.97 10.05
CA PRO A 143 -24.24 -7.74 8.84
C PRO A 143 -23.38 -6.96 7.83
N LYS A 144 -22.24 -7.51 7.42
CA LYS A 144 -21.34 -6.94 6.41
C LYS A 144 -21.41 -7.71 5.09
N LEU A 145 -21.82 -7.01 4.03
CA LEU A 145 -21.59 -7.45 2.65
C LEU A 145 -20.33 -6.76 2.11
N THR A 146 -19.36 -7.56 1.66
CA THR A 146 -18.16 -7.02 1.01
C THR A 146 -18.21 -7.24 -0.49
N ARG A 147 -17.79 -6.24 -1.28
CA ARG A 147 -17.72 -6.39 -2.74
C ARG A 147 -16.73 -7.49 -3.14
N GLY A 148 -15.67 -7.71 -2.37
CA GLY A 148 -14.69 -8.75 -2.70
C GLY A 148 -13.69 -8.99 -1.57
N PRO A 149 -12.59 -9.72 -1.86
CA PRO A 149 -11.66 -10.18 -0.84
C PRO A 149 -10.90 -9.04 -0.14
N LYS A 150 -10.69 -7.90 -0.82
CA LYS A 150 -9.93 -6.76 -0.26
C LYS A 150 -10.60 -6.12 0.96
N PRO A 151 -11.90 -5.72 0.93
CA PRO A 151 -12.60 -5.29 2.13
C PRO A 151 -12.65 -6.38 3.22
N GLY A 152 -12.85 -7.64 2.84
CA GLY A 152 -12.80 -8.77 3.77
C GLY A 152 -11.45 -8.89 4.51
N ALA A 153 -10.33 -8.71 3.80
CA ALA A 153 -9.00 -8.69 4.40
C ALA A 153 -8.79 -7.48 5.33
N ALA A 154 -9.40 -6.33 5.04
CA ALA A 154 -9.35 -5.17 5.92
C ALA A 154 -10.14 -5.39 7.22
N LEU A 155 -11.33 -6.01 7.16
CA LEU A 155 -12.11 -6.40 8.34
C LEU A 155 -11.32 -7.34 9.26
N ARG A 156 -10.63 -8.34 8.69
CA ARG A 156 -9.83 -9.30 9.48
C ARG A 156 -8.72 -8.64 10.29
N LYS A 157 -8.15 -7.54 9.82
CA LYS A 157 -7.12 -6.78 10.56
C LYS A 157 -7.65 -6.13 11.85
N VAL A 158 -8.96 -6.01 12.01
CA VAL A 158 -9.63 -5.49 13.22
C VAL A 158 -10.47 -6.55 13.93
N GLY A 159 -10.20 -7.84 13.69
CA GLY A 159 -10.91 -8.94 14.34
C GLY A 159 -12.32 -9.21 13.81
N LEU A 160 -12.73 -8.56 12.72
CA LEU A 160 -14.04 -8.75 12.10
C LEU A 160 -13.96 -9.63 10.85
N ARG A 161 -15.11 -10.12 10.39
CA ARG A 161 -15.25 -10.88 9.14
C ARG A 161 -16.44 -10.36 8.31
N PRO A 162 -16.40 -10.51 6.99
CA PRO A 162 -17.61 -10.36 6.19
C PRO A 162 -18.59 -11.49 6.53
N ASP A 163 -19.88 -11.15 6.58
CA ASP A 163 -20.95 -12.14 6.66
C ASP A 163 -21.25 -12.69 5.27
N ARG A 164 -21.14 -11.82 4.25
CA ARG A 164 -21.30 -12.18 2.84
C ARG A 164 -20.24 -11.49 1.98
N VAL A 165 -19.90 -12.17 0.89
CA VAL A 165 -19.06 -11.63 -0.19
C VAL A 165 -19.92 -11.63 -1.44
N ALA A 166 -19.86 -10.54 -2.21
CA ALA A 166 -20.59 -10.44 -3.45
C ALA A 166 -20.21 -11.55 -4.44
N VAL A 167 -21.17 -11.99 -5.26
CA VAL A 167 -20.96 -13.05 -6.27
C VAL A 167 -19.86 -12.71 -7.28
N ALA A 168 -19.66 -11.42 -7.54
CA ALA A 168 -18.55 -10.90 -8.33
C ALA A 168 -18.01 -9.60 -7.70
N PRO A 169 -16.71 -9.29 -7.87
CA PRO A 169 -16.08 -8.10 -7.31
C PRO A 169 -16.40 -6.80 -8.05
N THR A 170 -17.67 -6.63 -8.45
CA THR A 170 -18.21 -5.50 -9.22
C THR A 170 -19.44 -4.92 -8.52
N THR A 171 -19.90 -3.74 -8.95
CA THR A 171 -21.18 -3.18 -8.47
C THR A 171 -22.34 -4.11 -8.80
N GLU A 172 -22.35 -4.68 -10.00
CA GLU A 172 -23.34 -5.65 -10.46
C GLU A 172 -23.35 -6.91 -9.61
N GLY A 173 -22.16 -7.41 -9.22
CA GLY A 173 -22.06 -8.55 -8.32
C GLY A 173 -22.67 -8.25 -6.94
N VAL A 174 -22.50 -7.03 -6.42
CA VAL A 174 -23.17 -6.62 -5.16
C VAL A 174 -24.68 -6.59 -5.35
N ILE A 175 -25.17 -6.01 -6.44
CA ILE A 175 -26.61 -5.94 -6.76
C ILE A 175 -27.22 -7.35 -6.88
N GLU A 176 -26.58 -8.23 -7.67
CA GLU A 176 -27.06 -9.60 -7.87
C GLU A 176 -27.07 -10.39 -6.56
N THR A 177 -26.15 -10.09 -5.63
CA THR A 177 -26.14 -10.72 -4.30
C THR A 177 -27.35 -10.31 -3.46
N LEU A 178 -27.83 -9.08 -3.60
CA LEU A 178 -28.97 -8.54 -2.85
C LEU A 178 -30.32 -8.74 -3.55
N LYS A 179 -30.29 -9.25 -4.78
CA LYS A 179 -31.47 -9.39 -5.62
C LYS A 179 -32.42 -10.43 -5.02
N GLY A 180 -33.68 -10.05 -4.87
CA GLY A 180 -34.71 -10.88 -4.26
C GLY A 180 -34.82 -10.76 -2.74
N GLU A 181 -33.98 -9.95 -2.10
CA GLU A 181 -34.14 -9.61 -0.68
C GLU A 181 -35.20 -8.52 -0.50
N ASN A 182 -35.94 -8.59 0.61
CA ASN A 182 -36.85 -7.51 1.00
C ASN A 182 -36.06 -6.39 1.69
N LEU A 183 -35.78 -5.33 0.94
CA LEU A 183 -35.02 -4.18 1.44
C LEU A 183 -35.91 -3.01 1.91
N LEU A 184 -37.23 -3.20 1.94
CA LEU A 184 -38.17 -2.14 2.32
C LEU A 184 -37.93 -1.67 3.75
N GLY A 185 -37.53 -0.41 3.91
CA GLY A 185 -37.25 0.22 5.19
C GLY A 185 -35.89 -0.14 5.81
N VAL A 186 -35.12 -1.03 5.19
CA VAL A 186 -33.80 -1.46 5.70
C VAL A 186 -32.82 -0.30 5.62
N ARG A 187 -32.17 0.02 6.73
CA ARG A 187 -31.12 1.04 6.82
C ARG A 187 -29.78 0.45 6.39
N ILE A 188 -29.24 0.93 5.27
CA ILE A 188 -28.02 0.40 4.67
C ILE A 188 -26.93 1.47 4.66
N GLY A 189 -25.84 1.19 5.37
CA GLY A 189 -24.61 1.97 5.30
C GLY A 189 -23.75 1.52 4.11
N VAL A 190 -23.29 2.44 3.26
CA VAL A 190 -22.48 2.10 2.07
C VAL A 190 -21.17 2.88 2.07
N GLN A 191 -20.05 2.17 2.15
CA GLN A 191 -18.72 2.76 1.96
C GLN A 191 -18.36 2.80 0.46
N LEU A 192 -18.26 4.01 -0.08
CA LEU A 192 -17.98 4.32 -1.50
C LEU A 192 -16.49 4.29 -1.83
N TYR A 193 -16.16 4.14 -3.12
CA TYR A 193 -14.79 4.21 -3.62
C TYR A 193 -14.50 5.56 -4.28
N GLY A 194 -13.54 6.32 -3.75
CA GLY A 194 -13.18 7.62 -4.31
C GLY A 194 -14.36 8.60 -4.27
N THR A 195 -14.46 9.43 -5.31
CA THR A 195 -15.53 10.41 -5.51
C THR A 195 -16.75 9.87 -6.27
N ASP A 196 -16.71 8.61 -6.73
CA ASP A 196 -17.82 8.01 -7.47
C ASP A 196 -19.02 7.77 -6.54
N PRO A 197 -20.18 8.40 -6.80
CA PRO A 197 -21.39 8.20 -5.99
C PRO A 197 -21.98 6.78 -6.12
N ASN A 198 -21.53 5.99 -7.11
CA ASN A 198 -22.01 4.66 -7.44
C ASN A 198 -23.54 4.64 -7.62
N THR A 199 -24.06 5.58 -8.42
CA THR A 199 -25.50 5.79 -8.66
C THR A 199 -26.24 4.50 -8.93
N ARG A 200 -25.67 3.60 -9.75
CA ARG A 200 -26.27 2.29 -10.06
C ARG A 200 -26.59 1.44 -8.82
N LEU A 201 -25.67 1.36 -7.86
CA LEU A 201 -25.93 0.63 -6.61
C LEU A 201 -26.96 1.37 -5.76
N ILE A 202 -26.82 2.70 -5.65
CA ILE A 202 -27.68 3.52 -4.80
C ILE A 202 -29.13 3.48 -5.31
N ASP A 203 -29.34 3.64 -6.61
CA ASP A 203 -30.65 3.59 -7.27
C ASP A 203 -31.32 2.21 -7.13
N PHE A 204 -30.53 1.13 -7.19
CA PHE A 204 -31.04 -0.21 -6.92
C PHE A 204 -31.53 -0.35 -5.47
N LEU A 205 -30.73 0.08 -4.49
CA LEU A 205 -31.07 -0.03 -3.07
C LEU A 205 -32.29 0.84 -2.72
N THR A 206 -32.30 2.10 -3.15
CA THR A 206 -33.41 3.03 -2.90
C THR A 206 -34.67 2.62 -3.67
N GLY A 207 -34.53 2.14 -4.90
CA GLY A 207 -35.63 1.58 -5.70
C GLY A 207 -36.25 0.33 -5.07
N ALA A 208 -35.48 -0.44 -4.29
CA ALA A 208 -35.96 -1.55 -3.48
C ALA A 208 -36.54 -1.12 -2.11
N GLY A 209 -36.60 0.18 -1.82
CA GLY A 209 -37.18 0.74 -0.59
C GLY A 209 -36.22 0.89 0.59
N ALA A 210 -34.91 0.70 0.39
CA ALA A 210 -33.92 0.85 1.46
C ALA A 210 -33.64 2.33 1.79
N GLN A 211 -33.29 2.59 3.05
CA GLN A 211 -32.77 3.87 3.51
C GLN A 211 -31.25 3.86 3.44
N VAL A 212 -30.66 4.51 2.43
CA VAL A 212 -29.23 4.40 2.14
C VAL A 212 -28.46 5.60 2.71
N LYS A 213 -27.36 5.32 3.42
CA LYS A 213 -26.40 6.32 3.91
C LYS A 213 -25.00 6.02 3.39
N THR A 214 -24.45 6.90 2.56
CA THR A 214 -23.13 6.70 1.95
C THR A 214 -22.02 7.40 2.74
N VAL A 215 -20.80 6.87 2.62
CA VAL A 215 -19.57 7.52 3.11
C VAL A 215 -18.44 7.33 2.09
N ALA A 216 -17.75 8.42 1.76
CA ALA A 216 -16.59 8.44 0.86
C ALA A 216 -15.34 8.88 1.65
N PRO A 217 -14.57 7.94 2.25
CA PRO A 217 -13.48 8.28 3.15
C PRO A 217 -12.17 8.67 2.45
N TYR A 218 -12.15 8.67 1.12
CA TYR A 218 -10.99 9.01 0.33
C TYR A 218 -11.39 9.54 -1.04
N ILE A 219 -10.49 10.29 -1.64
CA ILE A 219 -10.58 10.71 -3.04
C ILE A 219 -9.40 10.12 -3.82
N TYR A 220 -9.60 9.94 -5.12
CA TYR A 220 -8.46 9.83 -6.01
C TYR A 220 -7.91 11.25 -6.21
N ALA A 221 -6.61 11.37 -6.42
CA ALA A 221 -6.02 12.67 -6.65
C ALA A 221 -6.64 13.47 -7.81
N ASP A 222 -6.57 14.79 -7.63
CA ASP A 222 -7.16 15.83 -8.47
C ASP A 222 -6.36 16.08 -9.77
N ASP A 223 -6.92 16.89 -10.67
CA ASP A 223 -6.36 17.27 -11.99
C ASP A 223 -4.94 17.88 -11.93
N VAL A 224 -4.50 18.39 -10.77
CA VAL A 224 -3.13 18.89 -10.58
C VAL A 224 -2.09 17.77 -10.66
N GLU A 225 -2.45 16.55 -10.24
CA GLU A 225 -1.62 15.37 -10.42
C GLU A 225 -1.69 14.84 -11.85
N ASP A 226 -2.81 15.07 -12.57
CA ASP A 226 -2.88 14.79 -14.01
C ASP A 226 -1.84 15.61 -14.78
N ALA A 227 -1.51 16.85 -14.37
CA ALA A 227 -0.39 17.60 -14.97
C ALA A 227 0.99 16.94 -14.75
N GLN A 228 1.20 16.22 -13.65
CA GLN A 228 2.42 15.44 -13.43
C GLN A 228 2.42 14.15 -14.25
N VAL A 229 1.25 13.53 -14.43
CA VAL A 229 1.11 12.39 -15.35
C VAL A 229 1.27 12.82 -16.80
N ASP A 230 0.77 14.00 -17.17
CA ASP A 230 0.96 14.61 -18.48
C ASP A 230 2.45 14.84 -18.76
N ARG A 231 3.21 15.39 -17.78
CA ARG A 231 4.67 15.50 -17.88
C ARG A 231 5.37 14.14 -18.00
N LEU A 232 4.88 13.10 -17.32
CA LEU A 232 5.40 11.74 -17.49
C LEU A 232 5.12 11.24 -18.91
N ILE A 233 3.90 11.41 -19.41
CA ILE A 233 3.51 11.02 -20.77
C ILE A 233 4.39 11.77 -21.78
N ASP A 234 4.57 13.09 -21.62
CA ASP A 234 5.43 13.89 -22.50
C ASP A 234 6.88 13.38 -22.50
N ALA A 235 7.45 13.08 -21.33
CA ALA A 235 8.79 12.52 -21.22
C ALA A 235 8.90 11.12 -21.86
N LEU A 236 7.85 10.29 -21.76
CA LEU A 236 7.80 8.98 -22.44
C LEU A 236 7.74 9.15 -23.95
N LEU A 237 6.85 10.01 -24.45
CA LEU A 237 6.68 10.29 -25.89
C LEU A 237 7.95 10.86 -26.53
N ALA A 238 8.64 11.73 -25.80
CA ALA A 238 9.94 12.29 -26.21
C ALA A 238 11.11 11.31 -26.01
N VAL A 239 10.87 10.13 -25.41
CA VAL A 239 11.88 9.12 -25.09
C VAL A 239 13.02 9.70 -24.25
N GLU A 240 12.66 10.53 -23.27
CA GLU A 240 13.60 11.13 -22.32
C GLU A 240 13.93 10.20 -21.14
N VAL A 241 13.28 9.05 -21.05
CA VAL A 241 13.51 8.05 -20.01
C VAL A 241 14.01 6.75 -20.63
N ASP A 242 14.96 6.09 -19.99
CA ASP A 242 15.49 4.78 -20.43
C ASP A 242 14.53 3.64 -20.05
N ALA A 243 13.79 3.80 -18.95
CA ALA A 243 12.92 2.77 -18.43
C ALA A 243 11.73 3.32 -17.63
N ILE A 244 10.67 2.53 -17.52
CA ILE A 244 9.54 2.73 -16.61
C ILE A 244 9.32 1.48 -15.76
N ALA A 245 9.12 1.64 -14.45
CA ALA A 245 9.03 0.52 -13.51
C ALA A 245 7.72 0.48 -12.73
N PHE A 246 6.84 -0.45 -13.09
CA PHE A 246 5.52 -0.62 -12.50
C PHE A 246 5.54 -1.60 -11.31
N THR A 247 4.91 -1.20 -10.22
CA THR A 247 4.71 -2.01 -9.02
C THR A 247 3.25 -2.45 -8.82
N SER A 248 2.32 -1.96 -9.64
CA SER A 248 0.90 -2.30 -9.56
C SER A 248 0.19 -2.18 -10.91
N ALA A 249 -0.72 -3.12 -11.20
CA ALA A 249 -1.57 -3.08 -12.39
C ALA A 249 -2.42 -1.80 -12.48
N THR A 250 -2.79 -1.21 -11.34
CA THR A 250 -3.56 0.05 -11.32
C THR A 250 -2.79 1.22 -11.93
N GLN A 251 -1.46 1.23 -11.80
CA GLN A 251 -0.61 2.27 -12.40
C GLN A 251 -0.69 2.21 -13.93
N VAL A 252 -0.62 1.00 -14.50
CA VAL A 252 -0.75 0.76 -15.95
C VAL A 252 -2.11 1.25 -16.45
N ARG A 253 -3.20 0.86 -15.77
CA ARG A 253 -4.56 1.31 -16.11
C ARG A 253 -4.69 2.82 -16.09
N ARG A 254 -4.16 3.47 -15.05
CA ARG A 254 -4.28 4.92 -14.88
C ARG A 254 -3.44 5.68 -15.89
N LEU A 255 -2.22 5.23 -16.21
CA LEU A 255 -1.39 5.82 -17.26
C LEU A 255 -2.13 5.85 -18.60
N LEU A 256 -2.69 4.70 -19.00
CA LEU A 256 -3.45 4.60 -20.26
C LEU A 256 -4.76 5.38 -20.23
N GLN A 257 -5.46 5.40 -19.09
CA GLN A 257 -6.68 6.19 -18.92
C GLN A 257 -6.41 7.69 -19.14
N ILE A 258 -5.27 8.20 -18.65
CA ILE A 258 -4.91 9.60 -18.83
C ILE A 258 -4.44 9.85 -20.27
N ALA A 259 -3.63 8.95 -20.85
CA ALA A 259 -3.19 9.07 -22.24
C ALA A 259 -4.38 9.12 -23.23
N LYS A 260 -5.46 8.37 -22.97
CA LYS A 260 -6.71 8.39 -23.75
C LYS A 260 -7.43 9.73 -23.82
N ARG A 261 -7.09 10.69 -22.95
CA ARG A 261 -7.71 12.02 -22.98
C ARG A 261 -7.15 12.90 -24.10
N ARG A 262 -6.01 12.52 -24.68
CA ARG A 262 -5.39 13.18 -25.83
C ARG A 262 -5.77 12.43 -27.11
N ASP A 263 -5.92 13.16 -28.22
CA ASP A 263 -6.12 12.54 -29.53
C ASP A 263 -4.93 11.62 -29.85
N ASP A 264 -5.23 10.38 -30.25
CA ASP A 264 -4.27 9.29 -30.48
C ASP A 264 -3.31 8.97 -29.32
N GLY A 265 -3.55 9.51 -28.13
CA GLY A 265 -2.59 9.47 -27.02
C GLY A 265 -2.28 8.07 -26.51
N GLU A 266 -3.26 7.15 -26.53
CA GLU A 266 -2.99 5.73 -26.20
C GLU A 266 -2.04 5.09 -27.21
N ALA A 267 -2.28 5.23 -28.51
CA ALA A 267 -1.45 4.65 -29.55
C ALA A 267 -0.02 5.21 -29.52
N MET A 268 0.10 6.53 -29.33
CA MET A 268 1.39 7.20 -29.18
C MET A 268 2.15 6.69 -27.94
N LEU A 269 1.46 6.55 -26.81
CA LEU A 269 2.06 6.02 -25.59
C LEU A 269 2.52 4.57 -25.77
N LEU A 270 1.73 3.71 -26.39
CA LEU A 270 2.13 2.33 -26.68
C LEU A 270 3.40 2.29 -27.53
N SER A 271 3.47 3.10 -28.61
CA SER A 271 4.67 3.20 -29.45
C SER A 271 5.87 3.74 -28.67
N ALA A 272 5.68 4.69 -27.76
CA ALA A 272 6.75 5.19 -26.90
C ALA A 272 7.26 4.11 -25.93
N LEU A 273 6.37 3.31 -25.36
CA LEU A 273 6.73 2.22 -24.45
C LEU A 273 7.54 1.11 -25.14
N GLU A 274 7.35 0.88 -26.45
CA GLU A 274 8.19 -0.04 -27.24
C GLU A 274 9.64 0.43 -27.41
N ARG A 275 9.90 1.73 -27.20
CA ARG A 275 11.23 2.34 -27.40
C ARG A 275 12.07 2.44 -26.13
N ILE A 276 11.49 2.11 -24.98
CA ILE A 276 12.14 2.13 -23.67
C ILE A 276 12.06 0.76 -23.00
N LYS A 277 12.70 0.60 -21.84
CA LYS A 277 12.55 -0.62 -21.04
C LYS A 277 11.33 -0.56 -20.14
N VAL A 278 10.44 -1.54 -20.27
CA VAL A 278 9.25 -1.68 -19.43
C VAL A 278 9.47 -2.76 -18.38
N ALA A 279 9.41 -2.35 -17.12
CA ALA A 279 9.67 -3.20 -15.98
C ALA A 279 8.40 -3.46 -15.15
N ALA A 280 8.22 -4.70 -14.72
CA ALA A 280 7.11 -5.12 -13.87
C ALA A 280 7.64 -5.78 -12.59
N VAL A 281 7.08 -5.44 -11.43
CA VAL A 281 7.50 -6.05 -10.16
C VAL A 281 7.17 -7.54 -10.06
N GLY A 282 6.17 -8.02 -10.81
CA GLY A 282 5.70 -9.39 -10.77
C GLY A 282 4.58 -9.71 -11.78
N PRO A 283 4.12 -10.97 -11.82
CA PRO A 283 3.32 -11.52 -12.92
C PRO A 283 1.99 -10.80 -13.12
N VAL A 284 1.30 -10.41 -12.04
CA VAL A 284 0.03 -9.68 -12.13
C VAL A 284 0.16 -8.36 -12.90
N VAL A 285 1.29 -7.65 -12.73
CA VAL A 285 1.55 -6.39 -13.44
C VAL A 285 1.96 -6.69 -14.88
N ALA A 286 2.75 -7.75 -15.09
CA ALA A 286 3.18 -8.15 -16.41
C ALA A 286 2.02 -8.61 -17.30
N ASP A 287 1.06 -9.35 -16.75
CA ASP A 287 -0.13 -9.79 -17.47
C ASP A 287 -1.01 -8.60 -17.84
N GLU A 288 -1.20 -7.64 -16.93
CA GLU A 288 -1.91 -6.39 -17.22
C GLU A 288 -1.30 -5.62 -18.40
N LEU A 289 0.04 -5.53 -18.45
CA LEU A 289 0.78 -4.89 -19.55
C LEU A 289 0.58 -5.64 -20.88
N ARG A 290 0.72 -6.97 -20.86
CA ARG A 290 0.57 -7.82 -22.06
C ARG A 290 -0.84 -7.79 -22.63
N GLU A 291 -1.87 -7.77 -21.78
CA GLU A 291 -3.27 -7.62 -22.20
C GLU A 291 -3.52 -6.34 -23.01
N ARG A 292 -2.65 -5.33 -22.88
CA ARG A 292 -2.70 -4.05 -23.60
C ARG A 292 -1.69 -3.96 -24.75
N GLY A 293 -1.06 -5.07 -25.11
CA GLY A 293 -0.03 -5.11 -26.15
C GLY A 293 1.31 -4.52 -25.72
N ILE A 294 1.55 -4.28 -24.42
CA ILE A 294 2.83 -3.77 -23.93
C ILE A 294 3.72 -4.95 -23.54
N ASN A 295 4.90 -5.02 -24.15
CA ASN A 295 5.92 -6.01 -23.80
C ASN A 295 6.57 -5.68 -22.45
N VAL A 296 6.91 -6.70 -21.67
CA VAL A 296 7.66 -6.54 -20.41
C VAL A 296 9.09 -7.01 -20.65
N ASP A 297 10.04 -6.08 -20.60
CA ASP A 297 11.46 -6.38 -20.80
C ASP A 297 12.10 -7.04 -19.58
N LEU A 298 11.66 -6.65 -18.37
CA LEU A 298 12.27 -7.13 -17.14
C LEU A 298 11.27 -7.29 -16.00
N MET A 299 11.41 -8.41 -15.29
CA MET A 299 10.62 -8.80 -14.13
C MET A 299 11.42 -9.81 -13.31
N PRO A 300 11.45 -9.71 -11.97
CA PRO A 300 12.08 -10.73 -11.14
C PRO A 300 11.45 -12.12 -11.39
N GLU A 301 12.27 -13.17 -11.45
CA GLU A 301 11.77 -14.56 -11.59
C GLU A 301 11.01 -15.04 -10.34
N SER A 302 11.38 -14.50 -9.17
CA SER A 302 10.73 -14.77 -7.89
C SER A 302 10.84 -13.55 -6.97
N SER A 303 10.15 -13.57 -5.83
CA SER A 303 10.20 -12.50 -4.82
C SER A 303 9.71 -11.15 -5.37
N PHE A 304 8.41 -11.04 -5.65
CA PHE A 304 7.78 -9.89 -6.33
C PHE A 304 7.63 -8.65 -5.43
N PHE A 305 8.75 -7.98 -5.15
CA PHE A 305 8.81 -6.69 -4.46
C PHE A 305 9.95 -5.82 -5.01
N MET A 306 10.05 -4.58 -4.54
CA MET A 306 10.89 -3.55 -5.18
C MET A 306 12.39 -3.90 -5.22
N LYS A 307 12.96 -4.51 -4.19
CA LYS A 307 14.40 -4.78 -4.14
C LYS A 307 14.86 -5.77 -5.24
N PRO A 308 14.18 -6.90 -5.49
CA PRO A 308 14.45 -7.73 -6.66
C PRO A 308 14.24 -6.99 -7.99
N LEU A 309 13.18 -6.18 -8.13
CA LEU A 309 12.97 -5.37 -9.34
C LEU A 309 14.14 -4.41 -9.62
N VAL A 310 14.65 -3.74 -8.59
CA VAL A 310 15.84 -2.86 -8.69
C VAL A 310 17.07 -3.65 -9.16
N ARG A 311 17.24 -4.91 -8.76
CA ARG A 311 18.35 -5.75 -9.23
C ARG A 311 18.23 -6.05 -10.72
N GLU A 312 17.03 -6.36 -11.20
CA GLU A 312 16.81 -6.57 -12.64
C GLU A 312 17.05 -5.30 -13.46
N LEU A 313 16.62 -4.13 -12.95
CA LEU A 313 16.93 -2.85 -13.57
C LEU A 313 18.45 -2.61 -13.68
N VAL A 314 19.20 -2.86 -12.61
CA VAL A 314 20.67 -2.77 -12.62
C VAL A 314 21.29 -3.72 -13.64
N LYS A 315 20.82 -4.97 -13.69
CA LYS A 315 21.35 -5.99 -14.60
C LYS A 315 21.16 -5.63 -16.08
N VAL A 316 20.06 -4.94 -16.41
CA VAL A 316 19.69 -4.60 -17.80
C VAL A 316 20.21 -3.24 -18.23
N LEU A 317 20.27 -2.26 -17.33
CA LEU A 317 20.58 -0.86 -17.66
C LEU A 317 21.99 -0.41 -17.24
N GLY A 318 22.62 -1.13 -16.31
CA GLY A 318 23.94 -0.79 -15.78
C GLY A 318 25.10 -1.51 -16.42
#